data_AF-A0A921BDZ6-F1
#
_entry.id   AF-A0A921BDZ6-F1
#
_cell.length_a   1.000
_cell.length_b   1.000
_cell.length_c   1.000
_cell.angle_alpha   90.00
_cell.angle_beta   90.00
_cell.angle_gamma   90.00
#
_symmetry.space_group_name_H-M   'P 1'
#
loop_
_entity.id
_entity.type
_entity.pdbx_description
1 polymer ?
#
loop_
_entity_poly.entity_id
_entity_poly.type
_entity_poly.pdbx_seq_one_letter_code
_entity_poly.pdbx_strand_id
1 'polypeptide(L)'
;MSKRVADRATLYAQPMWVGNANKSLLHPESNFRSDSKNALLAGFGARFRVRGSINVIVEGAPRIADFANGQHQLSLAAEKVLGGHVFQVNVSNGLGSTPVQMAGGGSRNDWFIGFNISRRFY
;
A
#
# COMPACT_ATOMS: atom_id res chain seq x y z
N MET A 1 4.79 -8.21 11.29
CA MET A 1 4.37 -8.18 12.71
C MET A 1 3.14 -7.29 12.84
N SER A 2 2.10 -7.76 13.51
CA SER A 2 0.87 -6.97 13.76
C SER A 2 0.72 -6.72 15.26
N LYS A 3 0.30 -5.52 15.64
CA LYS A 3 -0.01 -5.17 17.03
C LYS A 3 -1.33 -4.44 17.06
N ARG A 4 -2.29 -4.99 17.80
CA ARG A 4 -3.55 -4.30 18.10
C ARG A 4 -3.27 -3.30 19.21
N VAL A 5 -3.44 -2.01 18.92
CA VAL A 5 -3.27 -0.93 19.89
C VAL A 5 -4.67 -0.43 20.23
N ALA A 6 -5.19 -0.91 21.36
CA ALA A 6 -6.57 -0.73 21.81
C ALA A 6 -7.64 -1.43 20.96
N ASP A 7 -8.89 -1.39 21.45
CA ASP A 7 -10.02 -2.09 20.84
C ASP A 7 -10.42 -1.49 19.47
N ARG A 8 -9.81 -0.36 19.08
CA ARG A 8 -10.17 0.48 17.93
C ARG A 8 -9.06 0.66 16.88
N ALA A 9 -7.83 0.23 17.11
CA ALA A 9 -6.76 0.38 16.13
C ALA A 9 -5.89 -0.87 15.98
N THR A 10 -5.54 -1.19 14.74
CA THR A 10 -4.57 -2.26 14.43
C THR A 10 -3.47 -1.71 13.55
N LEU A 11 -2.23 -1.97 13.95
CA LEU A 11 -1.03 -1.57 13.23
C LEU A 11 -0.31 -2.80 12.70
N TYR A 12 0.25 -2.66 11.50
CA TYR A 12 0.97 -3.69 10.78
C TYR A 12 2.27 -3.10 10.26
N ALA A 13 3.35 -3.85 10.44
CA ALA A 13 4.64 -3.56 9.82
C ALA A 13 5.15 -4.84 9.16
N GLN A 14 5.54 -4.76 7.90
CA GLN A 14 5.94 -5.89 7.07
C GLN A 14 7.19 -5.53 6.27
N PRO A 15 8.35 -6.13 6.58
CA PRO A 15 9.51 -6.01 5.71
C PRO A 15 9.28 -6.82 4.43
N MET A 16 9.73 -6.29 3.30
CA MET A 16 9.70 -6.96 2.01
C MET A 16 11.02 -6.74 1.28
N TRP A 17 11.60 -7.82 0.77
CA TRP A 17 12.78 -7.76 -0.11
C TRP A 17 12.38 -8.18 -1.51
N VAL A 18 12.72 -7.36 -2.50
CA VAL A 18 12.42 -7.61 -3.92
C VAL A 18 13.73 -7.65 -4.69
N GLY A 19 14.11 -8.86 -5.13
CA GLY A 19 15.25 -9.05 -6.02
C GLY A 19 14.88 -8.79 -7.49
N ASN A 20 15.87 -8.37 -8.28
CA ASN A 20 15.75 -8.08 -9.71
C ASN A 20 14.63 -7.06 -10.07
N ALA A 21 14.49 -6.02 -9.25
CA ALA A 21 13.58 -4.90 -9.45
C ALA A 21 14.00 -3.96 -10.61
N ASN A 22 15.22 -4.11 -11.15
CA ASN A 22 15.72 -3.39 -12.32
C ASN A 22 15.09 -3.93 -13.61
N LYS A 23 13.79 -3.68 -13.82
CA LYS A 23 13.18 -3.71 -15.14
C LYS A 23 12.69 -2.30 -15.47
N SER A 24 13.54 -1.55 -16.20
CA SER A 24 13.27 -0.19 -16.69
C SER A 24 11.89 -0.05 -17.37
N LEU A 25 11.37 -1.12 -17.98
CA LEU A 25 10.07 -1.16 -18.65
C LEU A 25 8.83 -0.97 -17.74
N LEU A 26 8.98 -1.05 -16.42
CA LEU A 26 7.87 -0.94 -15.45
C LEU A 26 8.05 0.22 -14.47
N HIS A 27 9.05 1.09 -14.68
CA HIS A 27 9.26 2.23 -13.81
C HIS A 27 8.32 3.39 -14.22
N PRO A 28 7.66 4.07 -13.27
CA PRO A 28 6.78 5.21 -13.58
C PRO A 28 7.51 6.39 -14.25
N GLU A 29 8.85 6.42 -14.21
CA GLU A 29 9.67 7.40 -14.92
C GLU A 29 10.35 6.76 -16.13
N SER A 30 10.17 7.37 -17.31
CA SER A 30 10.64 6.86 -18.61
C SER A 30 12.17 6.83 -18.78
N ASN A 31 12.91 7.60 -17.98
CA ASN A 31 14.39 7.71 -18.03
C ASN A 31 15.07 7.00 -16.85
N PHE A 32 14.37 6.09 -16.17
CA PHE A 32 14.88 5.46 -14.95
C PHE A 32 16.05 4.50 -15.24
N ARG A 33 17.21 4.82 -14.64
CA ARG A 33 18.38 3.93 -14.50
C ARG A 33 18.70 3.76 -13.01
N SER A 34 18.77 2.52 -12.55
CA SER A 34 19.26 2.17 -11.22
C SER A 34 20.36 1.13 -11.37
N ASP A 35 21.51 1.39 -10.76
CA ASP A 35 22.64 0.46 -10.73
C ASP A 35 22.38 -0.73 -9.79
N SER A 36 21.46 -0.57 -8.84
CA SER A 36 21.02 -1.63 -7.95
C SER A 36 19.84 -2.41 -8.55
N LYS A 37 19.93 -3.74 -8.43
CA LYS A 37 18.91 -4.70 -8.86
C LYS A 37 17.95 -5.09 -7.75
N ASN A 38 18.19 -4.68 -6.51
CA ASN A 38 17.42 -5.14 -5.35
C ASN A 38 16.78 -3.96 -4.63
N ALA A 39 15.58 -4.16 -4.08
CA ALA A 39 14.88 -3.16 -3.29
C ALA A 39 14.48 -3.76 -1.94
N LEU A 40 14.78 -3.02 -0.86
CA LEU A 40 14.26 -3.32 0.47
C LEU A 40 13.15 -2.32 0.81
N LEU A 41 11.97 -2.84 1.11
CA LEU A 41 10.77 -2.10 1.44
C LEU A 41 10.34 -2.43 2.87
N ALA A 42 9.71 -1.47 3.53
CA ALA A 42 8.87 -1.76 4.70
C ALA A 42 7.47 -1.24 4.44
N GLY A 43 6.51 -2.16 4.38
CA GLY A 43 5.10 -1.85 4.39
C GLY A 43 4.64 -1.54 5.81
N PHE A 44 3.95 -0.43 5.98
CA PHE A 44 3.26 -0.03 7.20
C PHE A 44 1.78 0.12 6.88
N GLY A 45 0.93 -0.44 7.73
CA GLY A 45 -0.51 -0.36 7.59
C GLY A 45 -1.13 -0.06 8.94
N ALA A 46 -2.09 0.86 8.96
CA ALA A 46 -2.81 1.23 10.15
C ALA A 46 -4.30 1.27 9.84
N ARG A 47 -5.09 0.57 10.64
CA ARG A 47 -6.56 0.55 10.54
C ARG A 47 -7.16 1.09 11.82
N PHE A 48 -7.98 2.12 11.71
CA PHE A 48 -8.61 2.82 12.81
C PHE A 48 -10.13 2.75 12.68
N ARG A 49 -10.83 2.38 13.74
CA ARG A 49 -12.29 2.46 13.83
C ARG A 49 -12.68 3.86 14.31
N VAL A 50 -13.23 4.67 13.41
CA VAL A 50 -13.61 6.07 13.71
C VAL A 50 -14.97 6.12 14.39
N ARG A 51 -15.99 5.49 13.80
CA ARG A 51 -17.37 5.58 14.31
C ARG A 51 -18.15 4.31 14.00
N GLY A 52 -18.46 3.52 15.03
CA GLY A 52 -19.29 2.31 14.94
C GLY A 52 -18.81 1.34 13.86
N SER A 53 -19.37 1.48 12.65
CA SER A 53 -19.12 0.68 11.46
C SER A 53 -18.11 1.27 10.45
N ILE A 54 -17.60 2.48 10.66
CA ILE A 54 -16.66 3.14 9.76
C ILE A 54 -15.23 2.94 10.25
N ASN A 55 -14.39 2.40 9.37
CA ASN A 55 -12.95 2.28 9.56
C ASN A 55 -12.21 3.14 8.53
N VAL A 56 -11.10 3.73 8.94
CA VAL A 56 -10.14 4.42 8.08
C VAL A 56 -8.85 3.62 8.09
N ILE A 57 -8.28 3.41 6.92
CA ILE A 57 -7.08 2.63 6.71
C ILE A 57 -6.05 3.54 6.03
N VAL A 58 -4.84 3.53 6.54
CA VAL A 58 -3.69 4.24 5.98
C VAL A 58 -2.59 3.22 5.77
N GLU A 59 -2.06 3.14 4.56
CA GLU A 59 -0.99 2.24 4.20
C GLU A 59 0.12 3.01 3.50
N GLY A 60 1.37 2.70 3.84
CA GLY A 60 2.53 3.28 3.21
C GLY A 60 3.62 2.23 3.05
N ALA A 61 4.31 2.23 1.92
CA ALA A 61 5.44 1.36 1.67
C ALA A 61 6.68 2.19 1.34
N PRO A 62 7.34 2.81 2.34
CA PRO A 62 8.64 3.42 2.16
C PRO A 62 9.70 2.37 1.79
N ARG A 63 10.66 2.81 0.97
CA ARG A 63 11.85 2.04 0.59
C ARG A 63 12.96 2.41 1.55
N ILE A 64 13.61 1.40 2.10
CA ILE A 64 14.65 1.54 3.13
C ILE A 64 16.05 1.58 2.50
N ALA A 65 16.29 0.79 1.43
CA ALA A 65 17.61 0.69 0.83
C ALA A 65 17.56 0.41 -0.69
N ASP A 66 18.61 0.87 -1.37
CA ASP A 66 19.07 0.44 -2.70
C ASP A 66 18.16 0.67 -3.92
N PHE A 67 17.04 1.39 -3.80
CA PHE A 67 16.20 1.74 -4.95
C PHE A 67 15.41 3.03 -4.67
N ALA A 68 15.92 4.19 -5.10
CA ALA A 68 15.49 5.48 -4.54
C ALA A 68 15.19 6.59 -5.58
N ASN A 69 14.60 6.28 -6.75
CA ASN A 69 14.20 7.34 -7.70
C ASN A 69 12.69 7.38 -7.99
N GLY A 70 11.84 7.03 -7.01
CA GLY A 70 10.38 7.21 -7.11
C GLY A 70 9.77 7.76 -5.82
N GLN A 71 8.50 8.17 -5.83
CA GLN A 71 7.80 8.58 -4.60
C GLN A 71 7.45 7.37 -3.73
N HIS A 72 7.43 7.55 -2.40
CA HIS A 72 6.94 6.51 -1.50
C HIS A 72 5.48 6.17 -1.85
N GLN A 73 5.16 4.88 -1.85
CA GLN A 73 3.79 4.47 -2.10
C GLN A 73 2.94 4.75 -0.86
N LEU A 74 1.80 5.40 -1.07
CA LEU A 74 0.83 5.78 -0.05
C LEU A 74 -0.57 5.41 -0.54
N SER A 75 -1.39 4.89 0.39
CA SER A 75 -2.78 4.56 0.18
C SER A 75 -3.61 4.98 1.39
N LEU A 76 -4.78 5.53 1.10
CA LEU A 76 -5.80 5.89 2.08
C LEU A 76 -7.08 5.19 1.69
N ALA A 77 -7.73 4.52 2.64
CA ALA A 77 -9.01 3.89 2.40
C ALA A 77 -10.02 4.17 3.51
N ALA A 78 -11.29 4.26 3.12
CA ALA A 78 -12.41 4.33 4.03
C ALA A 78 -13.27 3.07 3.82
N GLU A 79 -13.62 2.42 4.92
CA GLU A 79 -14.38 1.18 4.93
C GLU A 79 -15.63 1.35 5.78
N LYS A 80 -16.77 0.86 5.30
CA LYS A 80 -18.03 0.82 6.05
C LYS A 80 -18.56 -0.61 6.10
N VAL A 81 -18.83 -1.07 7.33
CA VAL A 81 -19.34 -2.42 7.60
C VAL A 81 -20.84 -2.38 7.91
N LEU A 82 -21.66 -3.09 7.14
CA LEU A 82 -23.11 -3.11 7.26
C LEU A 82 -23.63 -4.54 7.25
N GLY A 83 -23.94 -5.09 8.44
CA GLY A 83 -24.65 -6.37 8.56
C GLY A 83 -24.04 -7.52 7.75
N GLY A 84 -22.70 -7.65 7.80
CA GLY A 84 -21.97 -8.67 7.03
C GLY A 84 -21.47 -8.24 5.65
N HIS A 85 -21.87 -7.06 5.16
CA HIS A 85 -21.32 -6.43 3.96
C HIS A 85 -20.21 -5.45 4.34
N VAL A 86 -19.17 -5.39 3.53
CA VAL A 86 -18.06 -4.45 3.70
C VAL A 86 -17.89 -3.71 2.38
N PHE A 87 -18.03 -2.39 2.45
CA PHE A 87 -17.78 -1.48 1.33
C PHE A 87 -16.51 -0.69 1.65
N GLN A 88 -15.51 -0.78 0.78
CA GLN A 88 -14.26 -0.04 0.93
C GLN A 88 -13.99 0.78 -0.32
N VAL A 89 -13.61 2.04 -0.15
CA VAL A 89 -13.06 2.89 -1.20
C VAL A 89 -11.62 3.23 -0.83
N ASN A 90 -10.70 3.12 -1.78
CA ASN A 90 -9.29 3.41 -1.59
C ASN A 90 -8.80 4.42 -2.62
N VAL A 91 -7.85 5.25 -2.21
CA VAL A 91 -7.16 6.23 -3.04
C VAL A 91 -5.67 6.04 -2.80
N SER A 92 -4.90 5.78 -3.85
CA SER A 92 -3.47 5.49 -3.72
C SER A 92 -2.67 6.10 -4.88
N ASN A 93 -1.41 6.44 -4.63
CA ASN A 93 -0.51 6.95 -5.67
C ASN A 93 0.21 5.81 -6.42
N GLY A 94 -0.21 4.56 -6.25
CA GLY A 94 0.39 3.43 -6.94
C GLY A 94 -0.46 2.18 -6.79
N LEU A 95 -0.59 1.42 -7.88
CA LEU A 95 -1.41 0.20 -7.91
C LEU A 95 -0.83 -0.92 -7.04
N GLY A 96 0.50 -1.02 -6.92
CA GLY A 96 1.17 -2.00 -6.05
C GLY A 96 0.76 -3.46 -6.27
N SER A 97 0.18 -3.81 -7.42
CA SER A 97 -0.39 -5.13 -7.66
C SER A 97 0.66 -6.22 -7.90
N THR A 98 1.91 -5.81 -8.16
CA THR A 98 3.06 -6.71 -8.27
C THR A 98 4.23 -6.24 -7.39
N PRO A 99 5.09 -7.15 -6.92
CA PRO A 99 6.28 -6.79 -6.16
C PRO A 99 7.21 -5.80 -6.89
N VAL A 100 7.29 -5.90 -8.22
CA VAL A 100 8.09 -5.00 -9.07
C VAL A 100 7.50 -3.59 -9.08
N GLN A 101 6.17 -3.44 -9.15
CA GLN A 101 5.53 -2.13 -9.07
C GLN A 101 5.68 -1.50 -7.67
N MET A 102 5.59 -2.30 -6.60
CA MET A 102 5.88 -1.79 -5.25
C MET A 102 7.33 -1.34 -5.09
N ALA A 103 8.29 -2.06 -5.71
CA ALA A 103 9.69 -1.64 -5.75
C ALA A 103 9.88 -0.35 -6.58
N GLY A 104 9.18 -0.23 -7.71
CA GLY A 104 9.09 0.99 -8.54
C GLY A 104 8.48 2.19 -7.80
N GLY A 105 7.62 1.95 -6.81
CA GLY A 105 7.01 2.97 -5.95
C GLY A 105 5.79 3.64 -6.56
N GLY A 106 5.36 4.73 -5.92
CA GLY A 106 4.20 5.51 -6.36
C GLY A 106 4.54 6.53 -7.45
N SER A 107 3.54 6.89 -8.25
CA SER A 107 3.55 8.07 -9.11
C SER A 107 3.48 9.35 -8.28
N ARG A 108 4.08 10.42 -8.80
CA ARG A 108 3.99 11.77 -8.20
C ARG A 108 2.70 12.49 -8.59
N ASN A 109 2.20 12.21 -9.80
CA ASN A 109 1.12 12.97 -10.42
C ASN A 109 -0.15 12.16 -10.61
N ASP A 110 -0.07 10.83 -10.54
CA ASP A 110 -1.20 9.95 -10.78
C ASP A 110 -1.71 9.36 -9.46
N TRP A 111 -3.00 9.50 -9.24
CA TRP A 111 -3.72 8.90 -8.12
C TRP A 111 -4.82 8.00 -8.65
N PHE A 112 -4.90 6.81 -8.09
CA PHE A 112 -5.85 5.76 -8.46
C PHE A 112 -6.92 5.65 -7.39
N ILE A 113 -8.17 5.54 -7.82
CA ILE A 113 -9.31 5.27 -6.94
C ILE A 113 -9.81 3.86 -7.23
N GLY A 114 -9.90 3.04 -6.19
CA GLY A 114 -10.45 1.70 -6.26
C GLY A 114 -11.59 1.53 -5.26
N PHE A 115 -12.41 0.50 -5.46
CA PHE A 115 -13.39 0.07 -4.49
C PHE A 115 -13.42 -1.45 -4.37
N ASN A 116 -13.75 -1.94 -3.18
CA ASN A 116 -13.96 -3.35 -2.90
C ASN A 116 -15.31 -3.51 -2.22
N ILE A 117 -16.03 -4.56 -2.61
CA ILE A 117 -17.28 -4.98 -1.98
C ILE A 117 -17.09 -6.43 -1.58
N SER A 118 -17.22 -6.73 -0.30
CA SER A 118 -17.15 -8.11 0.19
C SER A 118 -18.32 -8.42 1.12
N ARG A 119 -18.69 -9.70 1.17
CA ARG A 119 -19.74 -10.22 2.04
C ARG A 119 -19.25 -11.43 2.78
N ARG A 120 -19.50 -11.47 4.08
CA ARG A 120 -19.28 -12.68 4.89
C ARG A 120 -20.58 -13.47 4.95
N PHE A 121 -20.53 -14.72 4.47
CA PHE A 121 -21.58 -15.71 4.64
C PHE A 121 -21.22 -16.58 5.85
N TYR A 122 -22.17 -16.78 6.74
CA TYR A 122 -22.08 -17.68 7.89
C TYR A 122 -23.21 -18.69 7.79
#